data_AF-A0A7Y3EEW4-F1
#
_entry.id   AF-A0A7Y3EEW4-F1
#
_cell.length_a   1.000
_cell.length_b   1.000
_cell.length_c   1.000
_cell.angle_alpha   90.00
_cell.angle_beta   90.00
_cell.angle_gamma   90.00
#
_symmetry.space_group_name_H-M   'P 1'
#
loop_
_entity.id
_entity.type
_entity.pdbx_description
1 polymer ?
#
loop_
_entity_poly.entity_id
_entity_poly.type
_entity_poly.pdbx_seq_one_letter_code
_entity_poly.pdbx_strand_id
1 'polypeptide(L)' 'MTELLLATRSRHKLQEIREILAPVPGLRVVDLVEAGVPETAEEDGLEPYDTFEENAESKA' A
#
# COMPACT_ATOMS: atom_id res chain seq x y z
N MET A 1 12.57 11.45 10.41
CA MET A 1 11.46 11.41 9.43
C MET A 1 11.31 9.96 9.04
N THR A 2 10.13 9.39 9.23
CA THR A 2 9.85 7.96 8.98
C THR A 2 9.07 7.84 7.69
N GLU A 3 9.45 6.89 6.83
CA GLU A 3 8.74 6.60 5.59
C GLU A 3 7.92 5.32 5.74
N LEU A 4 6.67 5.36 5.28
CA LEU A 4 5.77 4.22 5.23
C LEU A 4 5.36 3.99 3.78
N LEU A 5 5.74 2.84 3.23
CA LEU A 5 5.30 2.40 1.91
C LEU A 5 3.88 1.84 1.99
N LEU A 6 2.97 2.33 1.15
CA LEU A 6 1.67 1.71 0.95
C LEU A 6 1.73 0.78 -0.25
N ALA A 7 1.75 -0.52 0.04
CA ALA A 7 1.76 -1.58 -0.96
C ALA A 7 0.37 -1.81 -1.58
N THR A 8 -0.17 -0.78 -2.21
CA THR A 8 -1.44 -0.87 -2.94
C THR A 8 -1.44 0.03 -4.16
N ARG A 9 -2.03 -0.45 -5.26
CA ARG A 9 -2.30 0.33 -6.47
C ARG A 9 -3.69 0.99 -6.47
N SER A 10 -4.52 0.71 -5.46
CA SER A 10 -5.86 1.28 -5.36
C SER A 10 -5.78 2.77 -5.04
N ARG A 11 -6.13 3.61 -6.01
CA ARG A 11 -6.17 5.07 -5.86
C ARG A 11 -7.03 5.52 -4.67
N HIS A 12 -8.17 4.86 -4.46
CA HIS A 12 -9.08 5.17 -3.36
C HIS A 12 -8.43 4.85 -2.00
N LYS A 13 -7.84 3.65 -1.85
CA LYS A 13 -7.15 3.27 -0.60
C LYS A 13 -5.96 4.18 -0.30
N LEU A 14 -5.18 4.55 -1.33
CA LEU A 14 -4.06 5.48 -1.18
C LEU A 14 -4.52 6.85 -0.65
N GLN A 15 -5.61 7.40 -1.20
CA GLN A 15 -6.15 8.67 -0.73
C GLN A 15 -6.64 8.57 0.71
N GLU A 16 -7.46 7.57 1.01
CA GLU A 16 -8.05 7.38 2.35
C GLU A 16 -6.97 7.21 3.43
N ILE A 17 -5.97 6.35 3.18
CA ILE A 17 -4.90 6.10 4.15
C ILE A 17 -4.03 7.35 4.34
N ARG A 18 -3.75 8.12 3.26
CA ARG A 18 -3.03 9.40 3.38
C ARG A 18 -3.79 10.39 4.25
N GLU A 19 -5.11 10.48 4.11
CA GLU A 19 -5.95 11.35 4.95
C GLU A 19 -5.95 10.90 6.41
N ILE A 20 -6.08 9.60 6.68
CA ILE A 20 -6.04 9.03 8.03
C ILE A 20 -4.70 9.29 8.72
N LEU A 21 -3.59 9.17 7.99
CA LEU A 21 -2.23 9.30 8.54
C LEU A 21 -1.66 10.72 8.52
N ALA A 22 -2.32 11.67 7.84
CA ALA A 22 -1.89 13.06 7.75
C ALA A 22 -1.58 13.74 9.10
N PRO A 23 -2.30 13.45 10.21
CA PRO A 23 -1.99 14.06 11.51
C PRO A 23 -0.72 13.53 12.19
N VAL A 24 -0.10 12.44 11.71
CA VAL A 24 1.05 11.81 12.36
C VAL A 24 2.33 12.61 12.08
N PRO A 25 2.94 13.25 13.10
CA PRO A 25 4.10 14.11 12.88
C PRO A 25 5.32 13.31 12.44
N GLY A 26 6.00 13.78 11.39
CA GLY A 26 7.24 13.19 10.91
C GLY A 26 7.09 11.90 10.11
N LEU A 27 5.85 11.50 9.77
CA LEU A 27 5.54 10.38 8.89
C LEU A 27 5.34 10.88 7.45
N ARG A 28 6.04 10.24 6.51
CA ARG A 28 5.83 10.43 5.07
C ARG A 28 5.27 9.12 4.49
N VAL A 29 4.13 9.22 3.83
CA VAL A 29 3.51 8.11 3.12
C VAL A 29 4.04 8.08 1.68
N VAL A 30 4.59 6.95 1.25
CA VAL A 30 5.14 6.73 -0.10
C VAL A 30 4.30 5.64 -0.78
N ASP A 31 3.97 5.80 -2.06
CA ASP A 31 3.26 4.76 -2.83
C ASP A 31 4.22 3.97 -3.72
N LEU A 32 3.73 2.86 -4.29
CA LEU A 32 4.52 1.98 -5.16
C LEU A 32 5.08 2.69 -6.40
N VAL A 33 4.41 3.74 -6.89
CA VAL A 33 4.87 4.50 -8.05
C VAL A 33 6.04 5.40 -7.65
N GLU A 34 5.91 6.12 -6.54
CA GLU A 34 6.99 6.93 -5.96
C GLU A 34 8.22 6.07 -5.60
N ALA A 35 8.00 4.85 -5.10
CA ALA A 35 9.06 3.91 -4.75
C ALA A 35 9.70 3.21 -5.98
N GLY A 36 9.18 3.43 -7.19
CA GLY A 36 9.70 2.81 -8.41
C GLY A 36 9.46 1.31 -8.49
N VAL A 37 8.48 0.78 -7.74
CA VAL A 37 8.09 -0.63 -7.81
C VAL A 37 7.30 -0.83 -9.11
N PRO A 38 7.78 -1.64 -10.07
CA PRO A 38 7.06 -1.91 -11.31
C PRO A 38 5.84 -2.78 -11.03
N GLU A 39 4.80 -2.60 -11.84
CA GLU A 39 3.66 -3.50 -11.84
C GLU A 39 4.07 -4.83 -12.49
N THR A 40 3.70 -5.95 -11.87
CA THR A 40 4.00 -7.30 -12.37
C THR A 40 2.71 -8.05 -12.72
N ALA A 41 2.75 -8.97 -13.68
CA ALA A 41 1.59 -9.78 -14.04
C ALA A 41 1.11 -10.71 -12.90
N GLU A 42 1.97 -10.96 -11.92
CA GLU A 42 1.63 -11.68 -10.69
C GLU A 42 0.66 -10.85 -9.82
N GLU A 43 0.59 -9.53 -10.02
CA GLU A 43 -0.35 -8.64 -9.32
C GLU A 43 -1.83 -8.89 -9.73
N ASP A 44 -2.09 -9.44 -10.92
CA ASP A 44 -3.46 -9.73 -11.38
C ASP A 44 -4.12 -10.87 -10.59
N GLY A 45 -3.32 -11.65 -9.84
CA GLY A 45 -3.77 -12.72 -8.94
C GLY A 45 -3.83 -12.33 -7.46
N LEU A 46 -3.77 -11.04 -7.12
CA LEU A 46 -3.65 -10.50 -5.75
C LEU A 46 -4.89 -10.66 -4.87
N GLU A 47 -5.39 -11.87 -4.71
CA GLU A 47 -6.21 -12.28 -3.57
C GLU A 47 -6.33 -13.82 -3.50
N PRO A 48 -5.21 -14.57 -3.46
CA PRO A 48 -5.28 -16.03 -3.57
C PRO A 48 -5.69 -16.71 -2.26
N TYR A 49 -5.76 -15.95 -1.16
CA TYR A 49 -6.07 -16.47 0.17
C TYR A 49 -7.51 -16.22 0.58
N ASP A 50 -8.01 -17.04 1.50
CA ASP A 50 -9.41 -17.02 1.94
C ASP A 50 -9.71 -15.88 2.94
N THR A 51 -8.68 -15.24 3.52
CA THR A 51 -8.86 -14.19 4.53
C THR A 51 -8.27 -12.84 4.14
N PHE A 52 -8.84 -11.76 4.70
CA PHE A 52 -8.31 -10.41 4.49
C PHE A 52 -6.92 -10.21 5.11
N GLU A 53 -6.64 -10.89 6.23
CA GLU A 53 -5.36 -10.80 6.94
C GLU A 53 -4.23 -11.40 6.10
N GLU A 54 -4.41 -12.62 5.58
CA GLU A 54 -3.41 -13.28 4.70
C GLU A 54 -3.16 -12.49 3.41
N ASN A 55 -4.22 -11.92 2.83
CA ASN A 55 -4.10 -11.06 1.65
C ASN A 55 -3.41 -9.72 1.96
N ALA A 56 -3.49 -9.22 3.19
CA ALA A 56 -2.77 -8.02 3.61
C ALA A 56 -1.28 -8.33 3.89
N GLU A 57 -0.98 -9.42 4.58
CA GLU A 57 0.39 -9.87 4.85
C GLU A 57 1.18 -10.17 3.57
N SER A 58 0.57 -10.87 2.61
CA SER A 58 1.22 -11.16 1.32
C SER A 58 1.53 -9.92 0.48
N LYS A 59 0.89 -8.79 0.78
CA LYS A 59 1.11 -7.50 0.11
C LYS A 59 2.11 -6.61 0.85
N ALA A 60 2.38 -6.85 2.13
CA ALA A 60 3.18 -5.98 3.02
C ALA A 60 4.67 -6.35 3.05
#